data_AF-A0A6P4DN49-F1
#
_entry.id   AF-A0A6P4DN49-F1
#
_cell.length_a   1.000
_cell.length_b   1.000
_cell.length_c   1.000
_cell.angle_alpha   90.00
_cell.angle_beta   90.00
_cell.angle_gamma   90.00
#
_symmetry.space_group_name_H-M   'P 1'
#
loop_
_entity.id
_entity.type
_entity.pdbx_description
1 polymer ?
#
loop_
_entity_poly.entity_id
_entity_poly.type
_entity_poly.pdbx_seq_one_letter_code
_entity_poly.pdbx_strand_id
1 'polypeptide(L)'
;MDESPPPPPPPPPPMTLDGVENDAVFAKTLVLSKREVTARRLRRTRQLRRCYRGHYWALMEEIKSKYKEYYWTYGKSPFKETSGVNDAVVLGDESNNNAIGGNERNNNAVLGVGGDDIVRCAFGGCKIKAMALTRYCHAHILSDPKQKLYRGCRTVAKNLPTGPSYCNKPVLRSVVPAACTTHYQLGEKCLLRAVKRAGYNVPINRKPNVRLHVVINEFVRQIQNKREVALKAGVSKVETQ
;
A
#
# COMPACT_ATOMS: atom_id res chain seq x y z
N MET A 1 -25.17 -34.72 23.14
CA MET A 1 -25.20 -34.76 21.67
C MET A 1 -23.91 -34.12 21.23
N ASP A 2 -22.89 -34.95 20.99
CA ASP A 2 -21.54 -34.50 20.63
C ASP A 2 -21.50 -34.36 19.11
N GLU A 3 -21.84 -33.17 18.61
CA GLU A 3 -21.96 -32.91 17.18
C GLU A 3 -20.58 -32.65 16.62
N SER A 4 -20.00 -33.69 16.02
CA SER A 4 -18.68 -33.62 15.38
C SER A 4 -18.68 -32.56 14.28
N PRO A 5 -17.63 -31.73 14.18
CA PRO A 5 -17.56 -30.68 13.18
C PRO A 5 -17.62 -31.24 11.76
N PRO A 6 -18.28 -30.54 10.82
CA PRO A 6 -18.43 -31.02 9.46
C PRO A 6 -17.05 -31.20 8.79
N PRO A 7 -16.89 -32.23 7.94
CA PRO A 7 -15.63 -32.50 7.28
C PRO A 7 -15.20 -31.31 6.40
N PRO A 8 -13.89 -31.05 6.28
CA PRO A 8 -13.39 -29.94 5.48
C PRO A 8 -13.81 -30.12 4.01
N PRO A 9 -14.08 -29.02 3.29
CA PRO A 9 -14.47 -29.08 1.89
C PRO A 9 -13.35 -29.74 1.07
N PRO A 10 -13.70 -30.54 0.05
CA PRO A 10 -12.73 -31.20 -0.80
C PRO A 10 -11.82 -30.15 -1.48
N PRO A 11 -10.54 -30.48 -1.70
CA PRO A 11 -9.61 -29.58 -2.36
C PRO A 11 -10.13 -29.23 -3.75
N PRO A 12 -9.98 -27.97 -4.20
CA PRO A 12 -10.42 -27.57 -5.52
C PRO A 12 -9.70 -28.43 -6.58
N PRO A 13 -10.41 -28.83 -7.65
CA PRO A 13 -9.81 -29.64 -8.69
C PRO A 13 -8.58 -28.92 -9.28
N PRO A 14 -7.53 -29.66 -9.63
CA PRO A 14 -6.34 -29.08 -10.24
C PRO A 14 -6.71 -28.33 -11.51
N MET A 15 -6.10 -27.16 -11.71
CA MET A 15 -6.34 -26.32 -12.87
C MET A 15 -6.03 -27.08 -14.17
N THR A 16 -7.02 -27.16 -15.06
CA THR A 16 -6.84 -27.69 -16.41
C THR A 16 -5.91 -26.79 -17.22
N LEU A 17 -4.77 -27.31 -17.68
CA LEU A 17 -3.84 -26.56 -18.51
C LEU A 17 -4.29 -26.58 -19.98
N ASP A 18 -4.22 -25.43 -20.66
CA ASP A 18 -4.67 -25.32 -22.05
C ASP A 18 -3.66 -26.02 -22.97
N GLY A 19 -4.08 -27.13 -23.60
CA GLY A 19 -3.28 -27.87 -24.57
C GLY A 19 -2.31 -28.89 -23.97
N VAL A 20 -2.65 -29.49 -22.81
CA VAL A 20 -1.89 -30.57 -22.16
C VAL A 20 -1.57 -31.72 -23.11
N GLU A 21 -2.54 -32.11 -23.95
CA GLU A 21 -2.38 -33.22 -24.90
C GLU A 21 -1.24 -32.95 -25.88
N ASN A 22 -1.23 -31.76 -26.49
CA ASN A 22 -0.17 -31.34 -27.39
C ASN A 22 1.18 -31.23 -26.65
N ASP A 23 1.17 -30.68 -25.44
CA ASP A 23 2.38 -30.57 -24.62
C ASP A 23 2.93 -31.95 -24.22
N ALA A 24 2.07 -32.96 -24.03
CA ALA A 24 2.45 -34.35 -23.75
C ALA A 24 3.08 -35.04 -24.97
N VAL A 25 2.61 -34.73 -26.19
CA VAL A 25 3.24 -35.17 -27.44
C VAL A 25 4.64 -34.54 -27.58
N PHE A 26 4.74 -33.22 -27.37
CA PHE A 26 6.02 -32.49 -27.40
C PHE A 26 7.00 -32.87 -26.27
N ALA A 27 6.52 -33.45 -25.18
CA ALA A 27 7.39 -33.93 -24.11
C ALA A 27 8.17 -35.19 -24.51
N LYS A 28 7.67 -35.95 -25.50
CA LYS A 28 8.32 -37.18 -25.99
C LYS A 28 9.35 -36.92 -27.10
N THR A 29 9.38 -35.71 -27.66
CA THR A 29 10.29 -35.36 -28.75
C THR A 29 11.60 -34.79 -28.21
N LEU A 30 12.74 -35.31 -28.66
CA LEU A 30 14.08 -34.88 -28.24
C LEU A 30 14.43 -33.45 -28.68
N VAL A 31 13.82 -32.96 -29.77
CA VAL A 31 14.10 -31.62 -30.32
C VAL A 31 12.77 -30.93 -30.63
N LEU A 32 12.66 -29.66 -30.21
CA LEU A 32 11.51 -28.80 -30.48
C LEU A 32 11.93 -27.64 -31.39
N SER A 33 11.10 -27.31 -32.36
CA SER A 33 11.29 -26.12 -33.18
C SER A 33 11.09 -24.85 -32.37
N LYS A 34 11.75 -23.76 -32.77
CA LYS A 34 11.55 -22.42 -32.19
C LYS A 34 10.08 -22.00 -32.20
N ARG A 35 9.33 -22.37 -33.24
CA ARG A 35 7.92 -22.05 -33.41
C ARG A 35 7.06 -22.73 -32.33
N GLU A 36 7.29 -24.02 -32.08
CA GLU A 36 6.56 -24.80 -31.06
C GLU A 36 6.84 -24.28 -29.65
N VAL A 37 8.11 -23.99 -29.32
CA VAL A 37 8.48 -23.41 -28.03
C VAL A 37 7.79 -22.07 -27.81
N THR A 38 7.79 -21.21 -28.84
CA THR A 38 7.16 -19.87 -28.76
C THR A 38 5.65 -19.98 -28.61
N ALA A 39 5.00 -20.86 -29.37
CA ALA A 39 3.56 -21.10 -29.29
C ALA A 39 3.14 -21.64 -27.92
N ARG A 40 3.89 -22.61 -27.37
CA ARG A 40 3.66 -23.17 -26.03
C ARG A 40 3.78 -22.10 -24.95
N ARG A 41 4.87 -21.32 -24.97
CA ARG A 41 5.10 -20.22 -24.01
C ARG A 41 3.99 -19.17 -24.10
N LEU A 42 3.60 -18.78 -25.31
CA LEU A 42 2.53 -17.80 -25.49
C LEU A 42 1.19 -18.29 -24.91
N ARG A 43 0.83 -19.56 -25.16
CA ARG A 43 -0.37 -20.18 -24.56
C ARG A 43 -0.31 -20.14 -23.04
N ARG A 44 0.77 -20.66 -22.44
CA ARG A 44 0.94 -20.72 -20.98
C ARG A 44 0.89 -19.34 -20.34
N THR A 45 1.54 -18.34 -20.93
CA THR A 45 1.48 -16.95 -20.44
C THR A 45 0.08 -16.36 -20.53
N ARG A 46 -0.67 -16.64 -21.61
CA ARG A 46 -2.06 -16.19 -21.76
C ARG A 46 -2.97 -16.84 -20.72
N GLN A 47 -2.80 -18.12 -20.46
CA GLN A 47 -3.53 -18.85 -19.45
C GLN A 47 -3.22 -18.30 -18.06
N LEU A 48 -1.93 -18.20 -17.70
CA LEU A 48 -1.47 -17.63 -16.43
C LEU A 48 -2.06 -16.24 -16.16
N ARG A 49 -2.09 -15.38 -17.19
CA ARG A 49 -2.71 -14.06 -17.11
C ARG A 49 -4.20 -14.13 -16.78
N ARG A 50 -4.95 -15.09 -17.33
CA ARG A 50 -6.38 -15.30 -17.00
C ARG A 50 -6.53 -15.71 -15.54
N CYS A 51 -5.69 -16.62 -15.05
CA CYS A 51 -5.72 -17.10 -13.66
C CYS A 51 -5.47 -15.97 -12.67
N TYR A 52 -4.39 -15.21 -12.85
CA TYR A 52 -4.09 -14.06 -11.98
C TYR A 52 -5.16 -12.98 -12.04
N ARG A 53 -5.79 -12.77 -13.21
CA ARG A 53 -6.92 -11.85 -13.32
C ARG A 53 -8.12 -12.35 -12.50
N GLY A 54 -8.41 -13.64 -12.53
CA GLY A 54 -9.44 -14.25 -11.68
C GLY A 54 -9.13 -14.07 -10.20
N HIS A 55 -7.92 -14.42 -9.76
CA HIS A 55 -7.48 -14.23 -8.37
C HIS A 55 -7.57 -12.78 -7.92
N TYR A 56 -7.18 -11.83 -8.77
CA TYR A 56 -7.31 -10.41 -8.48
C TYR A 56 -8.76 -10.02 -8.21
N TRP A 57 -9.70 -10.43 -9.06
CA TRP A 57 -11.11 -10.09 -8.87
C TRP A 57 -11.70 -10.74 -7.63
N ALA A 58 -11.41 -12.01 -7.38
CA ALA A 58 -11.84 -12.69 -6.16
C ALA A 58 -11.32 -11.98 -4.89
N LEU A 59 -10.04 -11.63 -4.86
CA LEU A 59 -9.44 -10.86 -3.77
C LEU A 59 -10.12 -9.50 -3.60
N MET A 60 -10.39 -8.79 -4.69
CA MET A 60 -11.03 -7.48 -4.65
C MET A 60 -12.48 -7.56 -4.15
N GLU A 61 -13.21 -8.62 -4.47
CA GLU A 61 -14.55 -8.89 -3.94
C GLU A 61 -14.51 -9.19 -2.45
N GLU A 62 -13.57 -10.03 -2.00
CA GLU A 62 -13.38 -10.34 -0.59
C GLU A 62 -13.03 -9.09 0.23
N ILE A 63 -12.08 -8.26 -0.25
CA ILE A 63 -11.70 -7.00 0.40
C ILE A 63 -12.90 -6.05 0.52
N LYS A 64 -13.72 -5.92 -0.53
CA LYS A 64 -14.92 -5.07 -0.50
C LYS A 64 -15.94 -5.56 0.52
N SER A 65 -16.19 -6.87 0.55
CA SER A 65 -17.12 -7.48 1.51
C SER A 65 -16.66 -7.26 2.95
N LYS A 66 -15.37 -7.54 3.23
CA LYS A 66 -14.78 -7.31 4.55
C LYS A 66 -14.74 -5.84 4.94
N TYR A 67 -14.48 -4.94 3.99
CA TYR A 67 -14.54 -3.50 4.24
C TYR A 67 -15.96 -3.03 4.56
N LYS A 68 -16.99 -3.54 3.88
CA LYS A 68 -18.39 -3.21 4.17
C LYS A 68 -18.80 -3.68 5.56
N GLU A 69 -18.45 -4.92 5.91
CA GLU A 69 -18.67 -5.49 7.25
C GLU A 69 -17.96 -4.66 8.33
N TYR A 70 -16.69 -4.32 8.10
CA TYR A 70 -15.91 -3.44 8.98
C TYR A 70 -16.54 -2.04 9.11
N TYR A 71 -16.96 -1.43 8.00
CA TYR A 71 -17.56 -0.10 8.04
C TYR A 71 -18.91 -0.09 8.76
N TRP A 72 -19.68 -1.17 8.62
CA TRP A 72 -20.94 -1.34 9.34
C TRP A 72 -20.71 -1.48 10.85
N THR A 73 -19.72 -2.27 11.26
CA THR A 73 -19.43 -2.58 12.67
C THR A 73 -18.65 -1.46 13.38
N TYR A 74 -17.66 -0.87 12.73
CA TYR A 74 -16.72 0.09 13.35
C TYR A 74 -16.73 1.48 12.68
N GLY A 75 -17.29 1.64 11.48
CA GLY A 75 -17.21 2.89 10.72
C GLY A 75 -18.17 3.97 11.22
N LYS A 76 -19.32 3.58 11.76
CA LYS A 76 -20.33 4.49 12.35
C LYS A 76 -20.26 4.61 13.87
N SER A 77 -19.54 3.72 14.56
CA SER A 77 -19.36 3.77 16.01
C SER A 77 -17.95 4.23 16.36
N PRO A 78 -17.77 5.27 17.21
CA PRO A 78 -16.45 5.62 17.72
C PRO A 78 -15.78 4.38 18.32
N PHE A 79 -14.50 4.18 18.00
CA PHE A 79 -13.70 3.10 18.56
C PHE A 79 -13.73 3.19 20.09
N LYS A 80 -14.54 2.35 20.74
CA LYS A 80 -14.51 2.14 22.19
C LYS A 80 -13.32 1.22 22.46
N GLU A 81 -12.38 1.67 23.29
CA GLU A 81 -11.35 0.78 23.81
C GLU A 81 -12.06 -0.37 24.53
N THR A 82 -11.90 -1.62 24.07
CA THR A 82 -12.36 -2.81 24.81
C THR A 82 -11.40 -3.05 25.98
N SER A 83 -11.31 -2.07 26.87
CA SER A 83 -10.60 -2.15 28.13
C SER A 83 -11.60 -2.61 29.18
N GLY A 84 -11.87 -3.92 29.17
CA GLY A 84 -12.50 -4.62 30.29
C GLY A 84 -14.03 -4.65 30.31
N VAL A 85 -14.53 -5.88 30.54
CA VAL A 85 -15.83 -6.24 31.12
C VAL A 85 -17.01 -6.38 30.14
N ASN A 86 -17.35 -7.65 29.96
CA ASN A 86 -18.63 -8.26 29.59
C ASN A 86 -19.10 -8.18 28.13
N ASP A 87 -19.01 -9.36 27.53
CA ASP A 87 -19.90 -9.88 26.50
C ASP A 87 -21.36 -9.50 26.80
N ALA A 88 -21.93 -8.63 25.96
CA ALA A 88 -23.37 -8.48 25.81
C ALA A 88 -23.65 -7.82 24.46
N VAL A 89 -24.04 -8.65 23.50
CA VAL A 89 -24.88 -8.24 22.38
C VAL A 89 -26.09 -7.51 22.96
N VAL A 90 -26.16 -6.18 22.83
CA VAL A 90 -27.37 -5.42 23.16
C VAL A 90 -27.86 -4.76 21.87
N LEU A 91 -28.78 -5.49 21.24
CA LEU A 91 -29.81 -4.94 20.37
C LEU A 91 -30.57 -3.87 21.18
N GLY A 92 -30.93 -2.78 20.51
CA GLY A 92 -31.31 -1.53 21.18
C GLY A 92 -32.58 -1.59 22.03
N ASP A 93 -32.75 -0.57 22.86
CA ASP A 93 -34.07 -0.07 23.22
C ASP A 93 -34.01 1.43 23.53
N GLU A 94 -35.04 2.14 23.09
CA GLU A 94 -35.31 3.55 23.32
C GLU A 94 -35.89 3.76 24.74
N SER A 95 -35.84 5.02 25.21
CA SER A 95 -36.50 5.57 26.40
C SER A 95 -35.70 5.45 27.71
N ASN A 96 -35.24 6.58 28.27
CA ASN A 96 -36.08 7.47 29.08
C ASN A 96 -35.30 8.73 29.51
N ASN A 97 -36.03 9.85 29.60
CA ASN A 97 -35.55 11.14 30.06
C ASN A 97 -35.32 11.14 31.58
N ASN A 98 -34.38 11.94 32.10
CA ASN A 98 -34.62 13.13 32.94
C ASN A 98 -33.35 13.60 33.70
N ALA A 99 -33.35 14.88 34.11
CA ALA A 99 -32.37 15.66 34.89
C ALA A 99 -31.31 16.43 34.05
N ILE A 100 -31.59 17.66 33.60
CA ILE A 100 -31.63 18.96 34.33
C ILE A 100 -30.30 19.34 34.99
N GLY A 101 -29.63 20.38 34.47
CA GLY A 101 -28.70 21.20 35.26
C GLY A 101 -27.56 21.95 34.54
N GLY A 102 -27.87 23.03 33.82
CA GLY A 102 -27.11 24.30 33.89
C GLY A 102 -25.92 24.57 32.95
N ASN A 103 -26.14 25.55 32.04
CA ASN A 103 -25.26 26.64 31.54
C ASN A 103 -23.77 26.36 31.15
N GLU A 104 -23.18 26.88 30.06
CA GLU A 104 -23.51 28.01 29.18
C GLU A 104 -22.59 28.00 27.93
N ARG A 105 -23.18 28.29 26.76
CA ARG A 105 -22.64 29.01 25.58
C ARG A 105 -21.35 28.48 24.89
N ASN A 106 -21.54 27.83 23.73
CA ASN A 106 -21.07 28.42 22.48
C ASN A 106 -21.79 27.82 21.26
N ASN A 107 -22.46 28.70 20.51
CA ASN A 107 -23.17 28.38 19.28
C ASN A 107 -22.17 28.31 18.11
N ASN A 108 -22.03 27.13 17.50
CA ASN A 108 -22.07 27.03 16.05
C ASN A 108 -22.62 25.65 15.66
N ALA A 109 -23.94 25.57 15.60
CA ALA A 109 -24.67 24.40 15.14
C ALA A 109 -24.61 24.35 13.60
N VAL A 110 -23.88 23.36 13.08
CA VAL A 110 -24.15 22.80 11.76
C VAL A 110 -24.45 21.31 11.98
N LEU A 111 -25.75 21.03 11.93
CA LEU A 111 -26.44 19.74 11.79
C LEU A 111 -25.95 18.57 12.66
N GLY A 112 -26.67 18.40 13.77
CA GLY A 112 -26.52 17.31 14.72
C GLY A 112 -26.98 15.96 14.17
N VAL A 113 -26.12 14.96 14.40
CA VAL A 113 -26.52 13.64 14.89
C VAL A 113 -25.88 13.52 16.28
N GLY A 114 -26.66 13.05 17.25
CA GLY A 114 -26.44 13.20 18.69
C GLY A 114 -25.09 12.70 19.22
N GLY A 115 -24.74 13.25 20.39
CA GLY A 115 -23.46 13.09 21.08
C GLY A 115 -23.00 11.65 21.22
N ASP A 116 -21.96 11.33 20.45
CA ASP A 116 -21.09 10.19 20.64
C ASP A 116 -19.69 10.80 20.65
N ASP A 117 -18.95 10.64 21.75
CA ASP A 117 -17.63 11.24 21.94
C ASP A 117 -16.76 11.01 20.70
N ILE A 118 -16.65 12.03 19.84
CA ILE A 118 -15.76 11.99 18.69
C ILE A 118 -14.36 11.96 19.28
N VAL A 119 -13.80 10.75 19.43
CA VAL A 119 -12.47 10.52 19.99
C VAL A 119 -11.49 11.41 19.23
N ARG A 120 -11.05 12.47 19.91
CA ARG A 120 -10.08 13.41 19.37
C ARG A 120 -8.71 12.77 19.36
N CYS A 121 -7.86 13.25 18.46
CA CYS A 121 -6.47 12.84 18.43
C CYS A 121 -5.81 13.08 19.80
N ALA A 122 -5.21 12.04 20.38
CA ALA A 122 -4.52 12.08 21.66
C ALA A 122 -3.20 12.88 21.65
N PHE A 123 -2.75 13.30 20.47
CA PHE A 123 -1.63 14.23 20.35
C PHE A 123 -1.96 15.60 20.96
N GLY A 124 -1.09 16.10 21.85
CA GLY A 124 -1.29 17.34 22.60
C GLY A 124 -1.68 18.52 21.69
N GLY A 125 -2.81 19.16 22.01
CA GLY A 125 -3.33 20.32 21.26
C GLY A 125 -3.96 20.01 19.90
N CYS A 126 -4.05 18.73 19.48
CA CYS A 126 -4.69 18.37 18.22
C CYS A 126 -6.21 18.29 18.35
N LYS A 127 -6.94 19.08 17.56
CA LYS A 127 -8.42 19.09 17.53
C LYS A 127 -9.02 18.16 16.47
N ILE A 128 -8.19 17.48 15.69
CA ILE A 128 -8.61 16.61 14.59
C ILE A 128 -9.15 15.29 15.15
N LYS A 129 -10.20 14.75 14.53
CA LYS A 129 -10.73 13.42 14.82
C LYS A 129 -9.66 12.34 14.67
N ALA A 130 -9.58 11.43 15.64
CA ALA A 130 -8.72 10.25 15.54
C ALA A 130 -9.16 9.33 14.39
N MET A 131 -8.20 8.64 13.77
CA MET A 131 -8.53 7.60 12.78
C MET A 131 -9.12 6.37 13.48
N ALA A 132 -9.79 5.51 12.71
CA ALA A 132 -10.29 4.25 13.27
C ALA A 132 -9.13 3.35 13.75
N LEU A 133 -9.36 2.60 14.83
CA LEU A 133 -8.40 1.67 15.46
C LEU A 133 -7.14 2.34 16.05
N THR A 134 -7.15 3.66 16.23
CA THR A 134 -6.06 4.41 16.84
C THR A 134 -6.62 5.62 17.59
N ARG A 135 -5.83 6.13 18.54
CA ARG A 135 -6.13 7.38 19.24
C ARG A 135 -5.59 8.60 18.52
N TYR A 136 -4.94 8.45 17.36
CA TYR A 136 -4.27 9.54 16.65
C TYR A 136 -4.93 9.83 15.31
N CYS A 137 -4.90 11.10 14.87
CA CYS A 137 -5.32 11.45 13.52
C CYS A 137 -4.25 11.04 12.49
N HIS A 138 -4.58 11.11 11.20
CA HIS A 138 -3.63 10.74 10.14
C HIS A 138 -2.29 11.47 10.26
N ALA A 139 -2.27 12.77 10.58
CA ALA A 139 -1.02 13.54 10.71
C ALA A 139 -0.14 13.09 11.88
N HIS A 140 -0.74 12.61 12.98
CA HIS A 140 -0.04 12.21 14.20
C HIS A 140 0.02 10.68 14.38
N ILE A 141 -0.36 9.93 13.35
CA ILE A 141 -0.45 8.46 13.39
C ILE A 141 0.87 7.78 13.72
N LEU A 142 2.01 8.45 13.47
CA LEU A 142 3.35 7.96 13.77
C LEU A 142 3.73 8.11 15.25
N SER A 143 2.96 8.88 16.02
CA SER A 143 3.11 8.99 17.48
C SER A 143 2.45 7.82 18.22
N ASP A 144 1.69 6.98 17.52
CA ASP A 144 1.06 5.80 18.09
C ASP A 144 2.10 4.67 18.28
N PRO A 145 2.38 4.23 19.52
CA PRO A 145 3.35 3.17 19.78
C PRO A 145 2.93 1.82 19.19
N LYS A 146 1.64 1.59 18.93
CA LYS A 146 1.10 0.37 18.33
C LYS A 146 1.09 0.43 16.79
N GLN A 147 1.61 1.49 16.18
CA GLN A 147 1.54 1.69 14.73
C GLN A 147 2.39 0.69 13.94
N LYS A 148 1.74 -0.23 13.21
CA LYS A 148 2.38 -1.21 12.32
C LYS A 148 2.20 -0.92 10.82
N LEU A 149 1.13 -0.24 10.44
CA LEU A 149 0.73 -0.02 9.05
C LEU A 149 1.46 1.17 8.41
N TYR A 150 1.64 2.26 9.17
CA TYR A 150 2.26 3.48 8.69
C TYR A 150 3.75 3.55 9.09
N ARG A 151 4.52 4.29 8.30
CA ARG A 151 5.90 4.72 8.59
C ARG A 151 6.10 6.15 8.11
N GLY A 152 7.14 6.82 8.61
CA GLY A 152 7.53 8.14 8.12
C GLY A 152 8.11 8.09 6.70
N CYS A 153 7.79 9.11 5.90
CA CYS A 153 8.42 9.35 4.62
C CYS A 153 9.93 9.59 4.81
N ARG A 154 10.75 8.79 4.13
CA ARG A 154 12.23 8.77 4.28
C ARG A 154 12.95 9.72 3.33
N THR A 155 12.23 10.58 2.62
CA THR A 155 12.87 11.58 1.77
C THR A 155 13.45 12.70 2.62
N VAL A 156 14.65 13.13 2.26
CA VAL A 156 15.35 14.24 2.94
C VAL A 156 14.63 15.52 2.57
N ALA A 157 14.11 16.23 3.58
CA ALA A 157 13.42 17.50 3.41
C ALA A 157 14.43 18.67 3.41
N LYS A 158 15.38 18.67 4.35
CA LYS A 158 16.46 19.67 4.44
C LYS A 158 17.72 19.03 5.00
N ASN A 159 18.89 19.45 4.50
CA ASN A 159 20.18 19.13 5.11
C ASN A 159 20.51 20.23 6.12
N LEU A 160 20.58 19.88 7.41
CA LEU A 160 21.05 20.78 8.46
C LEU A 160 22.51 20.42 8.83
N PRO A 161 23.26 21.33 9.49
CA PRO A 161 24.59 21.03 10.01
C PRO A 161 24.62 19.81 10.94
N THR A 162 23.52 19.56 11.67
CA THR A 162 23.34 18.41 12.58
C THR A 162 22.94 17.11 11.85
N GLY A 163 22.75 17.15 10.52
CA GLY A 163 22.38 15.99 9.70
C GLY A 163 21.13 16.20 8.83
N PRO A 164 20.76 15.21 8.01
CA PRO A 164 19.59 15.27 7.16
C PRO A 164 18.30 15.17 7.97
N SER A 165 17.44 16.18 7.83
CA SER A 165 16.07 16.15 8.33
C SER A 165 15.15 15.44 7.33
N TYR A 166 14.37 14.47 7.81
CA TYR A 166 13.44 13.71 6.97
C TYR A 166 12.05 14.32 6.96
N CYS A 167 11.32 14.10 5.87
CA CYS A 167 9.94 14.57 5.71
C CYS A 167 9.00 14.04 6.80
N ASN A 168 9.16 12.77 7.20
CA ASN A 168 8.36 12.10 8.23
C ASN A 168 6.83 12.13 8.05
N LYS A 169 6.32 12.54 6.87
CA LYS A 169 4.89 12.42 6.56
C LYS A 169 4.47 10.94 6.58
N PRO A 170 3.33 10.58 7.19
CA PRO A 170 2.85 9.21 7.23
C PRO A 170 2.65 8.62 5.84
N VAL A 171 3.20 7.43 5.62
CA VAL A 171 3.04 6.62 4.40
C VAL A 171 2.86 5.15 4.77
N LEU A 172 2.13 4.40 3.96
CA LEU A 172 1.96 2.95 4.18
C LEU A 172 3.31 2.24 4.04
N ARG A 173 3.57 1.24 4.89
CA ARG A 173 4.80 0.44 4.82
C ARG A 173 4.96 -0.30 3.49
N SER A 174 3.86 -0.67 2.84
CA SER A 174 3.84 -1.32 1.53
C SER A 174 4.31 -0.42 0.38
N VAL A 175 4.32 0.91 0.56
CA VAL A 175 4.74 1.85 -0.48
C VAL A 175 6.27 1.85 -0.59
N VAL A 176 6.78 1.47 -1.76
CA VAL A 176 8.21 1.44 -2.11
C VAL A 176 8.43 2.30 -3.37
N PRO A 177 9.29 3.33 -3.33
CA PRO A 177 10.05 3.82 -2.18
C PRO A 177 9.15 4.48 -1.11
N ALA A 178 9.64 4.61 0.12
CA ALA A 178 8.92 5.21 1.26
C ALA A 178 8.74 6.74 1.11
N ALA A 179 8.03 7.18 0.08
CA ALA A 179 7.82 8.58 -0.28
C ALA A 179 6.34 8.94 -0.14
N CYS A 180 6.06 10.11 0.45
CA CYS A 180 4.71 10.66 0.43
C CYS A 180 4.37 11.13 -0.99
N THR A 181 3.08 11.34 -1.27
CA THR A 181 2.59 11.71 -2.61
C THR A 181 3.33 12.91 -3.21
N THR A 182 3.57 13.95 -2.42
CA THR A 182 4.34 15.14 -2.83
C THR A 182 5.76 14.78 -3.26
N HIS A 183 6.46 13.95 -2.48
CA HIS A 183 7.83 13.56 -2.79
C HIS A 183 7.92 12.52 -3.90
N TYR A 184 6.91 11.67 -4.06
CA TYR A 184 6.81 10.75 -5.18
C TYR A 184 6.68 11.53 -6.50
N GLN A 185 5.77 12.51 -6.56
CA GLN A 185 5.60 13.39 -7.72
C GLN A 185 6.85 14.24 -8.00
N LEU A 186 7.54 14.72 -6.96
CA LEU A 186 8.81 15.43 -7.13
C LEU A 186 9.88 14.51 -7.74
N GLY A 187 9.98 13.27 -7.24
CA GLY A 187 10.87 12.24 -7.78
C GLY A 187 10.58 11.95 -9.25
N GLU A 188 9.31 11.80 -9.62
CA GLU A 188 8.88 11.60 -11.01
C GLU A 188 9.33 12.77 -11.91
N LYS A 189 9.11 14.02 -11.49
CA LYS A 189 9.58 15.21 -12.23
C LYS A 189 11.11 15.26 -12.36
N CYS A 190 11.85 14.87 -11.31
CA CYS A 190 13.30 14.79 -11.36
C CYS A 190 13.79 13.72 -12.34
N LEU A 191 13.15 12.54 -12.33
CA LEU A 191 13.45 11.46 -13.27
C LEU A 191 13.17 11.88 -14.72
N LEU A 192 12.02 12.48 -15.00
CA LEU A 192 11.69 12.97 -16.33
C LEU A 192 12.70 14.01 -16.84
N ARG A 193 13.15 14.92 -15.97
CA ARG A 193 14.22 15.89 -16.32
C ARG A 193 15.56 15.20 -16.61
N ALA A 194 15.94 14.18 -15.83
CA ALA A 194 17.18 13.43 -16.05
C ALA A 194 17.14 12.65 -17.38
N VAL A 195 16.01 11.98 -17.65
CA VAL A 195 15.77 11.24 -18.90
C VAL A 195 15.81 12.18 -20.11
N LYS A 196 15.19 13.36 -20.02
CA LYS A 196 15.26 14.39 -21.06
C LYS A 196 16.69 14.90 -21.29
N ARG A 197 17.46 15.13 -20.22
CA ARG A 197 18.89 15.51 -20.31
C ARG A 197 19.75 14.42 -20.95
N ALA A 198 19.39 13.16 -20.78
CA ALA A 198 20.05 12.02 -21.42
C ALA A 198 19.64 11.83 -22.90
N GLY A 199 18.82 12.73 -23.47
CA GLY A 199 18.42 12.68 -24.88
C GLY A 199 17.19 11.82 -25.17
N TYR A 200 16.56 11.24 -24.16
CA TYR A 200 15.34 10.45 -24.32
C TYR A 200 14.10 11.35 -24.21
N ASN A 201 13.28 11.40 -25.26
CA ASN A 201 12.05 12.18 -25.29
C ASN A 201 10.86 11.30 -24.86
N VAL A 202 10.44 11.39 -23.59
CA VAL A 202 9.27 10.65 -23.07
C VAL A 202 8.01 11.51 -23.24
N PRO A 203 6.99 11.06 -23.98
CA PRO A 203 5.72 11.77 -24.11
C PRO A 203 5.01 11.87 -22.74
N ILE A 204 4.69 13.08 -22.30
CA ILE A 204 4.12 13.36 -20.96
C ILE A 204 2.60 13.10 -20.90
N ASN A 205 1.91 13.08 -22.06
CA ASN A 205 0.43 13.09 -22.13
C ASN A 205 -0.25 11.73 -22.28
N ARG A 206 0.49 10.62 -22.25
CA ARG A 206 -0.09 9.26 -22.23
C ARG A 206 0.64 8.47 -21.16
N LYS A 207 -0.08 7.59 -20.44
CA LYS A 207 0.47 6.67 -19.41
C LYS A 207 1.91 6.35 -19.77
N PRO A 208 2.90 6.78 -18.97
CA PRO A 208 4.30 6.72 -19.37
C PRO A 208 4.69 5.26 -19.60
N ASN A 209 4.63 4.81 -20.85
CA ASN A 209 5.17 3.53 -21.26
C ASN A 209 6.66 3.75 -21.54
N VAL A 210 7.37 4.22 -20.51
CA VAL A 210 8.82 4.22 -20.55
C VAL A 210 9.18 2.75 -20.54
N ARG A 211 9.67 2.25 -21.67
CA ARG A 211 10.02 0.85 -21.78
C ARG A 211 11.07 0.57 -20.71
N LEU A 212 10.77 -0.35 -19.81
CA LEU A 212 11.59 -0.64 -18.63
C LEU A 212 13.07 -0.84 -18.97
N HIS A 213 13.36 -1.46 -20.13
CA HIS A 213 14.73 -1.65 -20.60
C HIS A 213 15.50 -0.35 -20.86
N VAL A 214 14.85 0.72 -21.31
CA VAL A 214 15.50 2.03 -21.52
C VAL A 214 15.88 2.65 -20.17
N VAL A 215 14.98 2.54 -19.18
CA VAL A 215 15.22 3.05 -17.82
C VAL A 215 16.36 2.28 -17.15
N ILE A 216 16.33 0.94 -17.23
CA ILE A 216 17.37 0.08 -16.67
C ILE A 216 18.74 0.43 -17.28
N ASN A 217 18.84 0.57 -18.60
CA ASN A 217 20.10 0.89 -19.26
C ASN A 217 20.68 2.23 -18.79
N GLU A 218 19.85 3.26 -18.63
CA GLU A 218 20.32 4.57 -18.13
C GLU A 218 20.77 4.49 -16.66
N PHE A 219 20.06 3.76 -15.79
CA PHE A 219 20.52 3.56 -14.41
C PHE A 219 21.83 2.78 -14.35
N VAL A 220 22.01 1.75 -15.19
CA VAL A 220 23.27 1.01 -15.30
C VAL A 220 24.40 1.95 -15.71
N ARG A 221 24.17 2.80 -16.72
CA ARG A 221 25.14 3.81 -17.18
C ARG A 221 25.50 4.79 -16.06
N GLN A 222 24.51 5.29 -15.30
CA GLN A 222 24.77 6.19 -14.17
C GLN A 222 25.55 5.51 -13.04
N ILE A 223 25.27 4.23 -12.74
CA ILE A 223 26.02 3.46 -11.75
C ILE A 223 27.47 3.29 -12.21
N GLN A 224 27.69 2.94 -13.48
CA GLN A 224 29.02 2.79 -14.07
C GLN A 224 29.80 4.11 -14.02
N ASN A 225 29.22 5.22 -14.47
CA ASN A 225 29.86 6.54 -14.38
C ASN A 225 30.22 6.92 -12.94
N LYS A 226 29.34 6.67 -11.97
CA LYS A 226 29.65 6.93 -10.55
C LYS A 226 30.81 6.07 -10.04
N ARG A 227 30.90 4.81 -10.47
CA ARG A 227 32.02 3.92 -10.13
C ARG A 227 33.32 4.38 -10.76
N GLU A 228 33.30 4.79 -12.02
CA GLU A 228 34.49 5.33 -12.70
C GLU A 228 35.00 6.63 -12.05
N VAL A 229 34.09 7.53 -11.69
CA VAL A 229 34.44 8.76 -10.97
C VAL A 229 35.01 8.43 -9.58
N ALA A 230 34.40 7.47 -8.85
CA ALA A 230 34.91 7.03 -7.55
C ALA A 230 36.29 6.36 -7.66
N LEU A 231 36.52 5.57 -8.71
CA LEU A 231 37.83 4.96 -8.99
C LEU A 231 38.88 6.02 -9.30
N LYS A 232 38.57 6.99 -10.18
CA LYS A 232 39.48 8.10 -10.49
C LYS A 232 39.81 8.96 -9.26
N ALA A 233 38.83 9.23 -8.41
CA ALA A 233 39.03 9.95 -7.15
C ALA A 233 39.81 9.13 -6.08
N GLY A 234 39.79 7.80 -6.18
CA GLY A 234 40.60 6.90 -5.36
C GLY A 234 42.06 6.84 -5.82
N VAL A 235 42.28 6.76 -7.13
CA VAL A 235 43.64 6.76 -7.74
C VAL A 235 44.36 8.08 -7.48
N SER A 236 43.67 9.22 -7.61
CA SER A 236 44.24 10.53 -7.32
C SER A 236 44.64 10.76 -5.85
N LYS A 237 44.13 9.93 -4.91
CA LYS A 237 44.53 9.97 -3.49
C LYS A 237 45.74 9.09 -3.18
N VAL A 238 46.07 8.13 -4.05
CA VAL A 238 47.22 7.23 -3.88
C VAL A 238 48.50 7.84 -4.48
N GLU A 239 48.37 8.70 -5.50
CA GLU A 239 49.50 9.40 -6.12
C GLU A 239 50.03 10.62 -5.34
N THR A 240 49.44 10.94 -4.18
CA THR A 240 49.84 12.09 -3.33
C THR A 240 50.44 11.69 -1.98
N GLN A 241 50.87 10.44 -1.81
CA GLN A 241 51.67 9.97 -0.66
C GLN A 241 53.08 9.61 -1.07
#